data_AF-A0A947S6D8-F1
#
_entry.id   AF-A0A947S6D8-F1
#
_cell.length_a   1.000
_cell.length_b   1.000
_cell.length_c   1.000
_cell.angle_alpha   90.00
_cell.angle_beta   90.00
_cell.angle_gamma   90.00
#
_symmetry.space_group_name_H-M   'P 1'
#
loop_
_entity.id
_entity.type
_entity.pdbx_description
1 polymer ?
#
loop_
_entity_poly.entity_id
_entity_poly.type
_entity_poly.pdbx_seq_one_letter_code
_entity_poly.pdbx_strand_id
1 'polypeptide(L)' 'MPRATKRKSSTRQNFLKKRGLKKTPKGKQIDHKKSLSEGGSDSQKNLRLIKKSTHAKKTTAEARRRARRKK' A
#
# COMPACT_ATOMS: atom_id res chain seq x y z
N MET A 1 3.03 -25.75 5.71
CA MET A 1 3.33 -24.42 6.29
C MET A 1 3.18 -23.34 5.22
N PRO A 2 2.19 -22.43 5.29
CA PRO A 2 2.08 -21.39 4.27
C PRO A 2 3.27 -20.44 4.40
N ARG A 3 4.12 -20.37 3.35
CA ARG A 3 5.18 -19.37 3.26
C ARG A 3 4.53 -18.00 3.31
N ALA A 4 4.61 -17.34 4.45
CA ALA A 4 4.36 -15.91 4.52
C ALA A 4 5.32 -15.25 3.53
N THR A 5 4.83 -14.85 2.36
CA THR A 5 5.56 -14.06 1.40
C THR A 5 6.00 -12.82 2.17
N LYS A 6 7.27 -12.79 2.62
CA LYS A 6 7.85 -11.64 3.32
C LYS A 6 7.63 -10.47 2.38
N ARG A 7 6.55 -9.70 2.59
CA ARG A 7 6.23 -8.48 1.85
C ARG A 7 7.50 -7.67 1.95
N LYS A 8 8.28 -7.61 0.86
CA LYS A 8 9.68 -7.23 0.87
C LYS A 8 9.78 -5.88 1.59
N SER A 9 10.17 -5.91 2.86
CA SER A 9 10.40 -4.71 3.67
C SER A 9 11.38 -3.79 2.94
N SER A 10 12.28 -4.38 2.16
CA SER A 10 13.18 -3.74 1.21
C SER A 10 12.48 -2.86 0.18
N THR A 11 11.32 -3.21 -0.40
CA THR A 11 10.65 -2.33 -1.38
C THR A 11 10.20 -1.03 -0.72
N ARG A 12 9.58 -1.12 0.45
CA ARG A 12 9.10 0.05 1.22
C ARG A 12 10.25 0.90 1.73
N GLN A 13 11.29 0.26 2.28
CA GLN A 13 12.51 0.95 2.70
C GLN A 13 13.21 1.63 1.53
N ASN A 14 13.37 0.96 0.39
CA ASN A 14 13.96 1.55 -0.80
C ASN A 14 13.09 2.70 -1.34
N PHE A 15 11.76 2.60 -1.27
CA PHE A 15 10.85 3.67 -1.65
C PHE A 15 11.02 4.91 -0.75
N LEU A 16 11.14 4.72 0.56
CA LEU A 16 11.42 5.80 1.51
C LEU A 16 12.82 6.39 1.27
N LYS A 17 13.85 5.55 1.10
CA LYS A 17 15.23 5.96 0.83
C LYS A 17 15.33 6.80 -0.45
N LYS A 18 14.64 6.40 -1.53
CA LYS A 18 14.56 7.19 -2.78
C LYS A 18 13.92 8.58 -2.59
N ARG A 19 13.15 8.79 -1.52
CA ARG A 19 12.55 10.08 -1.16
C ARG A 19 13.34 10.82 -0.06
N GLY A 20 14.54 10.35 0.30
CA GLY A 20 15.33 10.92 1.39
C GLY A 20 14.76 10.64 2.78
N LEU A 21 13.83 9.68 2.92
CA LEU A 21 13.16 9.37 4.18
C LEU A 21 13.74 8.09 4.79
N LYS A 22 14.10 8.15 6.07
CA LYS A 22 14.49 6.95 6.86
C LYS A 22 13.28 6.17 7.37
N LYS A 23 12.14 6.85 7.56
CA LYS A 23 10.89 6.29 8.08
C LYS A 23 9.69 6.99 7.48
N THR A 24 8.53 6.34 7.52
CA THR A 24 7.26 6.95 7.13
C THR A 24 6.99 8.16 8.03
N PRO A 25 6.76 9.37 7.47
CA PRO A 25 6.46 10.56 8.26
C PRO A 25 5.19 10.41 9.09
N LYS A 26 5.14 11.10 10.24
CA LYS A 26 3.96 11.10 11.11
C LYS A 26 2.72 11.58 10.34
N GLY A 27 1.58 10.93 10.56
CA GLY A 27 0.34 11.23 9.86
C GLY A 27 0.24 10.72 8.41
N LYS A 28 1.30 10.08 7.88
CA LYS A 28 1.31 9.48 6.55
C LYS A 28 1.44 7.95 6.60
N GLN A 29 1.09 7.31 5.49
CA GLN A 29 1.19 5.86 5.27
C GLN A 29 1.60 5.59 3.82
N ILE A 30 2.31 4.49 3.60
CA ILE A 30 2.62 3.99 2.26
C ILE A 30 1.41 3.20 1.75
N ASP A 31 0.91 3.57 0.58
CA ASP A 31 -0.23 2.96 -0.11
C ASP A 31 0.19 2.50 -1.51
N HIS A 32 -0.51 1.54 -2.08
CA HIS A 32 -0.38 1.20 -3.49
C HIS A 32 -1.29 2.10 -4.34
N LYS A 33 -0.81 2.64 -5.47
CA LYS A 33 -1.62 3.41 -6.42
C LYS A 33 -2.74 2.52 -6.97
N LYS A 34 -2.37 1.32 -7.42
CA LYS A 34 -3.27 0.21 -7.76
C LYS A 34 -3.15 -0.87 -6.70
N SER A 35 -4.25 -1.20 -6.03
CA SER A 35 -4.26 -2.20 -4.96
C SER A 35 -3.89 -3.59 -5.48
N LEU A 36 -3.23 -4.40 -4.65
CA LEU A 36 -2.80 -5.75 -5.02
C LEU A 36 -3.98 -6.63 -5.50
N SER A 37 -5.14 -6.50 -4.85
CA SER A 37 -6.37 -7.22 -5.21
C SER A 37 -6.99 -6.79 -6.55
N GLU A 38 -6.49 -5.73 -7.18
CA GLU A 38 -6.88 -5.32 -8.53
C GLU A 38 -5.80 -5.61 -9.58
N GLY A 39 -4.77 -6.39 -9.22
CA GLY A 39 -3.61 -6.63 -10.08
C GLY A 39 -2.57 -5.52 -10.03
N GLY A 40 -2.47 -4.81 -8.89
CA GLY A 40 -1.32 -3.94 -8.61
C GLY A 40 -0.07 -4.73 -8.23
N SER A 41 1.11 -4.15 -8.44
CA SER A 41 2.40 -4.76 -8.06
C SER A 41 2.97 -4.14 -6.78
N ASP A 42 3.76 -4.90 -6.01
CA ASP A 42 4.53 -4.37 -4.88
C ASP A 42 5.85 -3.73 -5.37
N SER A 43 5.75 -2.84 -6.36
CA SER A 43 6.88 -2.13 -6.96
C SER A 43 6.94 -0.69 -6.45
N GLN A 44 8.15 -0.12 -6.38
CA GLN A 44 8.33 1.27 -5.95
C GLN A 44 7.53 2.27 -6.80
N LYS A 45 7.32 1.97 -8.08
CA LYS A 45 6.52 2.79 -9.02
C LYS A 45 5.03 2.80 -8.64
N ASN A 46 4.55 1.70 -8.07
CA ASN A 46 3.18 1.55 -7.58
C ASN A 46 3.00 2.01 -6.13
N LEU A 47 4.08 2.28 -5.38
CA LEU A 47 3.98 2.83 -4.03
C LEU A 47 3.80 4.35 -4.07
N ARG A 48 3.03 4.87 -3.10
CA ARG A 48 2.87 6.30 -2.84
C ARG A 48 2.75 6.58 -1.36
N LEU A 49 3.04 7.81 -0.97
CA LEU A 49 2.86 8.27 0.40
C LEU A 49 1.58 9.10 0.48
N ILE A 50 0.62 8.69 1.30
CA ILE A 50 -0.67 9.39 1.47
C ILE A 50 -0.93 9.67 2.95
N LYS A 51 -1.85 10.59 3.26
CA LYS A 51 -2.31 10.83 4.63
C LYS A 51 -3.06 9.60 5.15
N LYS A 52 -2.94 9.30 6.45
CA LYS A 52 -3.66 8.18 7.09
C LYS A 52 -5.18 8.27 6.89
N SER A 53 -5.75 9.47 6.98
CA SER A 53 -7.18 9.70 6.74
C SER A 53 -7.60 9.35 5.31
N THR A 54 -6.79 9.71 4.31
CA THR A 54 -7.01 9.33 2.91
C THR A 54 -6.92 7.82 2.72
N HIS A 55 -5.94 7.17 3.37
CA HIS A 55 -5.80 5.72 3.32
C HIS A 55 -7.05 5.03 3.87
N ALA A 56 -7.54 5.46 5.04
CA ALA A 56 -8.75 4.90 5.65
C ALA A 56 -9.96 5.00 4.71
N LYS A 57 -10.22 6.18 4.15
CA LYS A 57 -11.31 6.39 3.18
C LYS A 57 -11.20 5.45 1.97
N LYS A 58 -9.99 5.29 1.42
CA LYS A 58 -9.75 4.34 0.31
C LYS A 58 -10.01 2.90 0.71
N THR A 59 -9.47 2.46 1.85
CA THR A 59 -9.65 1.08 2.33
C THR A 59 -11.14 0.74 2.49
N THR A 60 -11.94 1.65 3.06
CA THR A 60 -13.40 1.46 3.19
C THR A 60 -14.08 1.39 1.82
N ALA A 61 -13.74 2.28 0.88
CA ALA A 61 -14.30 2.25 -0.47
C ALA A 61 -13.93 0.96 -1.23
N GLU A 62 -12.68 0.51 -1.12
CA GLU A 62 -12.21 -0.73 -1.73
C GLU A 62 -12.91 -1.95 -1.13
N ALA A 63 -13.12 -1.98 0.19
CA ALA A 63 -13.86 -3.04 0.88
C ALA A 63 -15.30 -3.12 0.38
N ARG A 64 -16.01 -1.99 0.28
CA ARG A 64 -17.37 -1.92 -0.27
C ARG A 64 -17.44 -2.41 -1.71
N ARG A 65 -16.47 -2.01 -2.56
CA ARG A 65 -16.41 -2.47 -3.96
C ARG A 65 -16.13 -3.97 -4.06
N ARG A 66 -15.27 -4.53 -3.21
CA ARG A 66 -15.03 -5.99 -3.15
C ARG A 66 -16.28 -6.75 -2.73
N ALA A 67 -17.02 -6.25 -1.74
CA ALA A 67 -18.28 -6.85 -1.32
C ALA A 67 -19.30 -6.89 -2.49
N ARG A 68 -19.37 -5.83 -3.29
CA ARG A 68 -20.23 -5.78 -4.48
C ARG A 68 -19.81 -6.74 -5.60
N ARG A 69 -18.51 -7.01 -5.79
CA ARG A 69 -18.00 -7.93 -6.83
C ARG A 69 -18.16 -9.42 -6.49
N LYS A 70 -18.53 -9.75 -5.24
CA LYS A 70 -18.77 -11.12 -4.77
C LYS A 70 -20.24 -11.55 -4.87
N LYS A 71 -21.10 -10.68 -5.42
CA LYS A 71 -22.53 -10.90 -5.64
C LYS A 71 -22.76 -10.95 -7.14
#